data_AF-A0A1Q9NM96-F1
#
_entry.id   AF-A0A1Q9NM96-F1
#
_cell.length_a   1.000
_cell.length_b   1.000
_cell.length_c   1.000
_cell.angle_alpha   90.00
_cell.angle_beta   90.00
_cell.angle_gamma   90.00
#
_symmetry.space_group_name_H-M   'P 1'
#
loop_
_entity.id
_entity.type
_entity.pdbx_description
1 polymer ?
#
loop_
_entity_poly.entity_id
_entity_poly.type
_entity_poly.pdbx_seq_one_letter_code
_entity_poly.pdbx_strand_id
1 'polypeptide(L)'
;MSLSVKDLIEKEYIGYSVRSIVTDKKFRKTVINDKRVRGNREIKKVVLDKIAVGGKVLLTGPTGEAKTLFARLLIDYIAQEISSHKYHIAGCPFLEDAGYLVHIIENFSKNIFNSIDVLQSLCPYCRKNIEDALSTKTEKISLDNSSEIVKMAKTLPSKLEKVAVEKTLVRRTQIDPRNDPESLYILLAGVENLEKLLGGDSTETFSHQSHKVGTLSQGFMVVNEIQRLHLSLLESLMGFLEDPQGIKYNLSGETVFVDGAIIFTSNAPLTVFGEESQPIINRVPEVLWPARDVTDRIEIVRDMFQDHMVTSKLNITPNPTLIRMFELSGTNDKDLVSRLAYEFLAHVANESIPRSLKSSSARSENRVARTDFYSALDEIHNPQRSPHIDLRTLNNAIGEIVIGSEASEEFEGIIVSLDTVRKALELYDISPTMINNGLQAIKLQLRNTIREGKTAVSVDDVTEEMDKLKSLSDEDLKKIVYEFEHLAEKEAKVGEYIFEKLKPSYQALLQVSYM
;
A
#
# COMPACT_ATOMS: atom_id res chain seq x y z
N MET A 1 17.10 1.88 32.96
CA MET A 1 17.79 3.19 33.02
C MET A 1 17.04 4.11 32.08
N SER A 2 16.49 5.22 32.57
CA SER A 2 15.87 6.24 31.71
C SER A 2 16.97 7.01 30.99
N LEU A 3 16.91 7.09 29.66
CA LEU A 3 17.78 7.96 28.89
C LEU A 3 17.38 9.42 29.16
N SER A 4 18.30 10.37 29.00
CA SER A 4 18.00 11.80 29.04
C SER A 4 18.39 12.50 27.74
N VAL A 5 17.99 13.77 27.58
CA VAL A 5 18.38 14.59 26.42
C VAL A 5 19.90 14.68 26.29
N LYS A 6 20.64 14.69 27.41
CA LYS A 6 22.10 14.64 27.40
C LYS A 6 22.64 13.42 26.65
N ASP A 7 22.06 12.24 26.89
CA ASP A 7 22.47 11.00 26.20
C ASP A 7 22.20 11.08 24.69
N LEU A 8 21.20 11.85 24.27
CA LEU A 8 20.89 12.07 22.85
C LEU A 8 21.91 13.00 22.18
N ILE A 9 22.34 14.06 22.88
CA ILE A 9 23.40 14.96 22.40
C ILE A 9 24.71 14.18 22.22
N GLU A 10 25.08 13.33 23.19
CA GLU A 10 26.27 12.47 23.10
C GLU A 10 26.19 11.45 21.94
N LYS A 11 24.97 11.08 21.51
CA LYS A 11 24.71 10.23 20.34
C LYS A 11 24.57 11.00 19.03
N GLU A 12 24.81 12.31 19.03
CA GLU A 12 24.63 13.19 17.86
C GLU A 12 23.21 13.11 17.25
N TYR A 13 22.20 12.90 18.09
CA TYR A 13 20.81 12.81 17.65
C TYR A 13 20.24 14.20 17.37
N ILE A 14 19.82 14.43 16.12
CA ILE A 14 19.30 15.73 15.64
C ILE A 14 17.76 15.78 15.52
N GLY A 15 17.07 14.70 15.85
CA GLY A 15 15.63 14.56 15.62
C GLY A 15 15.28 13.71 14.41
N TYR A 16 14.06 13.17 14.39
CA TYR A 16 13.62 12.21 13.38
C TYR A 16 12.13 12.40 13.04
N SER A 17 11.86 12.89 11.84
CA SER A 17 10.50 13.14 11.33
C SER A 17 10.11 12.21 10.17
N VAL A 18 8.81 11.98 9.99
CA VAL A 18 8.25 11.34 8.79
C VAL A 18 8.75 12.05 7.55
N ARG A 19 8.72 13.38 7.53
CA ARG A 19 9.22 14.19 6.42
C ARG A 19 10.69 13.89 6.13
N SER A 20 11.56 13.86 7.14
CA SER A 20 12.98 13.53 6.95
C SER A 20 13.19 12.11 6.42
N ILE A 21 12.38 11.13 6.87
CA ILE A 21 12.43 9.75 6.38
C ILE A 21 12.06 9.68 4.89
N VAL A 22 10.90 10.24 4.52
CA VAL A 22 10.39 10.13 3.14
C VAL A 22 11.13 11.02 2.15
N THR A 23 11.99 11.93 2.63
CA THR A 23 12.91 12.73 1.81
C THR A 23 14.32 12.12 1.73
N ASP A 24 14.66 11.18 2.61
CA ASP A 24 15.94 10.49 2.58
C ASP A 24 16.10 9.64 1.31
N LYS A 25 17.26 9.79 0.64
CA LYS A 25 17.50 9.12 -0.64
C LYS A 25 17.62 7.60 -0.50
N LYS A 26 18.18 7.10 0.61
CA LYS A 26 18.35 5.65 0.83
C LYS A 26 16.99 5.00 1.11
N PHE A 27 16.20 5.59 1.99
CA PHE A 27 14.84 5.15 2.30
C PHE A 27 13.98 5.11 1.03
N ARG A 28 13.93 6.20 0.28
CA ARG A 28 13.16 6.27 -0.98
C ARG A 28 13.59 5.21 -1.98
N LYS A 29 14.89 4.96 -2.13
CA LYS A 29 15.40 3.91 -3.03
C LYS A 29 14.93 2.52 -2.58
N THR A 30 14.94 2.24 -1.28
CA THR A 30 14.47 0.98 -0.71
C THR A 30 12.99 0.74 -1.01
N VAL A 31 12.12 1.71 -0.70
CA VAL A 31 10.67 1.61 -0.95
C VAL A 31 10.34 1.51 -2.44
N ILE A 32 11.03 2.30 -3.28
CA ILE A 32 10.78 2.32 -4.72
C ILE A 32 11.16 0.98 -5.37
N ASN A 33 12.28 0.39 -4.95
CA ASN A 33 12.81 -0.84 -5.53
C ASN A 33 12.24 -2.11 -4.91
N ASP A 34 11.57 -2.04 -3.75
CA ASP A 34 10.90 -3.21 -3.18
C ASP A 34 9.73 -3.64 -4.09
N LYS A 35 9.82 -4.87 -4.61
CA LYS A 35 8.80 -5.52 -5.44
C LYS A 35 7.51 -5.82 -4.67
N ARG A 36 7.59 -5.96 -3.33
CA ARG A 36 6.41 -6.17 -2.47
C ARG A 36 5.56 -4.91 -2.36
N VAL A 37 6.19 -3.73 -2.40
CA VAL A 37 5.51 -2.44 -2.49
C VAL A 37 4.94 -2.32 -3.91
N ARG A 38 3.71 -2.79 -4.12
CA ARG A 38 3.09 -2.82 -5.46
C ARG A 38 2.77 -1.41 -5.96
N GLY A 39 2.89 -1.17 -7.27
CA GLY A 39 2.63 0.13 -7.92
C GLY A 39 3.82 0.63 -8.74
N ASN A 40 3.56 1.46 -9.75
CA ASN A 40 4.64 1.94 -10.62
C ASN A 40 5.58 2.92 -9.89
N ARG A 41 6.80 3.04 -10.41
CA ARG A 41 7.86 3.87 -9.82
C ARG A 41 7.48 5.34 -9.62
N GLU A 42 6.76 5.92 -10.58
CA GLU A 42 6.39 7.34 -10.53
C GLU A 42 5.35 7.62 -9.45
N ILE A 43 4.38 6.73 -9.25
CA ILE A 43 3.35 6.89 -8.22
C ILE A 43 3.93 6.73 -6.84
N LYS A 44 4.81 5.74 -6.64
CA LYS A 44 5.53 5.61 -5.37
C LYS A 44 6.23 6.92 -5.01
N LYS A 45 6.87 7.60 -5.97
CA LYS A 45 7.49 8.91 -5.75
C LYS A 45 6.47 9.98 -5.38
N VAL A 46 5.39 10.12 -6.15
CA VAL A 46 4.35 11.12 -5.91
C VAL A 46 3.73 10.94 -4.52
N VAL A 47 3.41 9.70 -4.13
CA VAL A 47 2.88 9.41 -2.79
C VAL A 47 3.86 9.83 -1.71
N LEU A 48 5.14 9.46 -1.83
CA LEU A 48 6.17 9.87 -0.89
C LEU A 48 6.30 11.41 -0.81
N ASP A 49 6.17 12.11 -1.94
CA ASP A 49 6.20 13.58 -1.97
C ASP A 49 4.97 14.20 -1.29
N LYS A 50 3.77 13.63 -1.49
CA LYS A 50 2.56 14.10 -0.81
C LYS A 50 2.63 13.89 0.71
N ILE A 51 3.15 12.74 1.14
CA ILE A 51 3.41 12.46 2.56
C ILE A 51 4.49 13.42 3.11
N ALA A 52 5.55 13.70 2.35
CA ALA A 52 6.61 14.62 2.78
C ALA A 52 6.11 16.05 3.01
N VAL A 53 5.13 16.48 2.22
CA VAL A 53 4.60 17.85 2.28
C VAL A 53 3.50 17.99 3.33
N GLY A 54 2.56 17.05 3.38
CA GLY A 54 1.34 17.21 4.18
C GLY A 54 1.04 16.10 5.18
N GLY A 55 1.92 15.10 5.32
CA GLY A 55 1.71 13.94 6.20
C GLY A 55 0.54 13.04 5.78
N LYS A 56 -0.17 13.36 4.70
CA LYS A 56 -1.40 12.69 4.29
C LYS A 56 -1.54 12.59 2.79
N VAL A 57 -2.21 11.54 2.33
CA VAL A 57 -2.45 11.28 0.91
C VAL A 57 -3.70 10.43 0.72
N LEU A 58 -4.46 10.70 -0.34
CA LEU A 58 -5.57 9.85 -0.78
C LEU A 58 -5.16 9.08 -2.04
N LEU A 59 -5.34 7.76 -2.03
CA LEU A 59 -5.15 6.90 -3.18
C LEU A 59 -6.50 6.53 -3.79
N THR A 60 -6.79 7.04 -4.99
CA THR A 60 -8.08 6.79 -5.70
C THR A 60 -7.85 5.91 -6.91
N GLY A 61 -8.60 4.80 -7.07
CA GLY A 61 -8.45 3.93 -8.26
C GLY A 61 -9.20 2.60 -8.19
N PRO A 62 -9.19 1.78 -9.26
CA PRO A 62 -10.11 0.63 -9.38
C PRO A 62 -9.73 -0.56 -8.48
N THR A 63 -8.48 -0.64 -7.99
CA THR A 63 -7.97 -1.81 -7.26
C THR A 63 -7.80 -1.52 -5.76
N GLY A 64 -8.89 -1.67 -4.99
CA GLY A 64 -8.91 -1.45 -3.53
C GLY A 64 -7.78 -2.17 -2.79
N GLU A 65 -7.72 -3.49 -2.94
CA GLU A 65 -6.74 -4.37 -2.27
C GLU A 65 -5.28 -3.98 -2.58
N ALA A 66 -5.00 -3.55 -3.81
CA ALA A 66 -3.68 -3.12 -4.23
C ALA A 66 -3.21 -1.86 -3.51
N LYS A 67 -4.08 -0.85 -3.42
CA LYS A 67 -3.79 0.42 -2.75
C LYS A 67 -3.62 0.21 -1.25
N THR A 68 -4.50 -0.60 -0.65
CA THR A 68 -4.47 -0.88 0.79
C THR A 68 -3.22 -1.66 1.17
N LEU A 69 -2.80 -2.63 0.35
CA LEU A 69 -1.54 -3.35 0.54
C LEU A 69 -0.32 -2.41 0.41
N PHE A 70 -0.31 -1.56 -0.61
CA PHE A 70 0.75 -0.55 -0.77
C PHE A 70 0.82 0.39 0.45
N ALA A 71 -0.32 0.92 0.89
CA ALA A 71 -0.42 1.82 2.04
C ALA A 71 0.13 1.16 3.31
N ARG A 72 -0.26 -0.10 3.57
CA ARG A 72 0.22 -0.91 4.69
C ARG A 72 1.74 -1.06 4.68
N LEU A 73 2.30 -1.53 3.56
CA LEU A 73 3.74 -1.76 3.44
C LEU A 73 4.55 -0.46 3.54
N LEU A 74 4.05 0.62 2.97
CA LEU A 74 4.70 1.92 3.08
C LEU A 74 4.74 2.40 4.54
N ILE A 75 3.63 2.29 5.27
CA ILE A 75 3.60 2.64 6.70
C ILE A 75 4.52 1.72 7.51
N ASP A 76 4.65 0.43 7.15
CA ASP A 76 5.59 -0.47 7.83
C ASP A 76 7.02 0.01 7.71
N TYR A 77 7.43 0.40 6.49
CA TYR A 77 8.74 0.96 6.25
C TYR A 77 8.98 2.22 7.10
N ILE A 78 8.02 3.14 7.14
CA ILE A 78 8.14 4.38 7.92
C ILE A 78 8.18 4.07 9.43
N ALA A 79 7.28 3.21 9.93
CA ALA A 79 7.21 2.85 11.34
C ALA A 79 8.47 2.11 11.82
N GLN A 80 9.05 1.26 10.97
CA GLN A 80 10.31 0.58 11.25
C GLN A 80 11.48 1.57 11.34
N GLU A 81 11.56 2.53 10.42
CA GLU A 81 12.58 3.59 10.49
C GLU A 81 12.47 4.42 11.77
N ILE A 82 11.26 4.81 12.14
CA ILE A 82 11.02 5.56 13.39
C ILE A 82 11.39 4.73 14.60
N SER A 83 10.93 3.48 14.67
CA SER A 83 11.22 2.60 15.81
C SER A 83 12.72 2.31 15.94
N SER A 84 13.46 2.34 14.83
CA SER A 84 14.91 2.14 14.81
C SER A 84 15.67 3.40 15.25
N HIS A 85 15.21 4.60 14.91
CA HIS A 85 16.02 5.82 15.03
C HIS A 85 15.46 6.87 16.01
N LYS A 86 14.15 7.06 16.11
CA LYS A 86 13.52 8.14 16.88
C LYS A 86 13.56 7.91 18.40
N TYR A 87 13.67 9.02 19.13
CA TYR A 87 13.45 9.12 20.57
C TYR A 87 12.43 10.24 20.84
N HIS A 88 11.60 10.07 21.87
CA HIS A 88 10.58 11.04 22.24
C HIS A 88 10.73 11.49 23.69
N ILE A 89 10.13 12.63 24.02
CA ILE A 89 10.08 13.14 25.40
C ILE A 89 9.22 12.19 26.22
N ALA A 90 9.78 11.67 27.32
CA ALA A 90 9.13 10.64 28.14
C ALA A 90 7.78 11.14 28.68
N GLY A 91 6.81 10.22 28.87
CA GLY A 91 5.48 10.54 29.41
C GLY A 91 4.54 11.28 28.45
N CYS A 92 4.90 11.40 27.17
CA CYS A 92 4.07 12.00 26.14
C CYS A 92 3.32 10.94 25.30
N PRO A 93 1.97 10.92 25.29
CA PRO A 93 1.20 9.96 24.48
C PRO A 93 1.25 10.25 22.97
N PHE A 94 1.77 11.40 22.56
CA PHE A 94 1.88 11.84 21.17
C PHE A 94 3.26 11.59 20.55
N LEU A 95 4.20 11.03 21.33
CA LEU A 95 5.54 10.66 20.86
C LEU A 95 6.32 11.84 20.23
N GLU A 96 6.15 13.04 20.78
CA GLU A 96 6.85 14.25 20.32
C GLU A 96 8.37 14.09 20.38
N ASP A 97 9.04 14.49 19.31
CA ASP A 97 10.47 14.22 19.11
C ASP A 97 11.35 14.93 20.15
N ALA A 98 12.26 14.20 20.80
CA ALA A 98 13.19 14.76 21.76
C ALA A 98 14.26 15.68 21.13
N GLY A 99 14.43 15.62 19.81
CA GLY A 99 15.33 16.46 19.01
C GLY A 99 14.96 17.94 19.06
N TYR A 100 13.70 18.29 19.36
CA TYR A 100 13.33 19.68 19.64
C TYR A 100 14.14 20.25 20.80
N LEU A 101 14.31 19.48 21.89
CA LEU A 101 15.09 19.90 23.05
C LEU A 101 16.58 19.97 22.76
N VAL A 102 17.11 19.04 21.96
CA VAL A 102 18.50 19.08 21.48
C VAL A 102 18.76 20.38 20.71
N HIS A 103 17.90 20.68 19.72
CA HIS A 103 18.03 21.91 18.92
C HIS A 103 17.90 23.18 19.75
N ILE A 104 16.99 23.21 20.73
CA ILE A 104 16.85 24.33 21.67
C ILE A 104 18.16 24.50 22.45
N ILE A 105 18.72 23.44 23.04
CA ILE A 105 19.97 23.50 23.81
C ILE A 105 21.12 24.09 22.98
N GLU A 106 21.26 23.66 21.72
CA GLU A 106 22.33 24.11 20.82
C GLU A 106 22.17 25.56 20.33
N ASN A 107 20.94 26.07 20.28
CA ASN A 107 20.63 27.35 19.63
C ASN A 107 20.01 28.40 20.55
N PHE A 108 19.75 28.09 21.81
CA PHE A 108 19.07 28.99 22.75
C PHE A 108 19.75 30.36 22.82
N SER A 109 21.07 30.38 22.91
CA SER A 109 21.87 31.61 22.99
C SER A 109 21.86 32.43 21.70
N LYS A 110 21.58 31.80 20.54
CA LYS A 110 21.51 32.45 19.23
C LYS A 110 20.13 33.01 18.96
N ASN A 111 19.07 32.35 19.42
CA ASN A 111 17.70 32.77 19.20
C ASN A 111 16.78 32.36 20.36
N ILE A 112 16.78 33.17 21.41
CA ILE A 112 16.06 32.94 22.66
C ILE A 112 14.55 32.88 22.42
N PHE A 113 13.98 33.85 21.69
CA PHE A 113 12.53 33.96 21.52
C PHE A 113 11.96 32.79 20.71
N ASN A 114 12.58 32.43 19.57
CA ASN A 114 12.10 31.26 18.82
C ASN A 114 12.24 29.96 19.62
N SER A 115 13.26 29.85 20.48
CA SER A 115 13.41 28.68 21.35
C SER A 115 12.31 28.60 22.40
N ILE A 116 11.86 29.75 22.92
CA ILE A 116 10.71 29.84 23.82
C ILE A 116 9.43 29.47 23.08
N ASP A 117 9.22 29.99 21.86
CA ASP A 117 8.05 29.68 21.06
C ASP A 117 7.93 28.17 20.78
N VAL A 118 9.06 27.49 20.51
CA VAL A 118 9.09 26.03 20.35
C VAL A 118 8.73 25.32 21.65
N LEU A 119 9.24 25.76 22.80
CA LEU A 119 8.87 25.15 24.10
C LEU A 119 7.38 25.33 24.43
N GLN A 120 6.82 26.48 24.05
CA GLN A 120 5.41 26.82 24.28
C GLN A 120 4.46 26.02 23.37
N SER A 121 4.90 25.65 22.16
CA SER A 121 4.10 24.90 21.19
C SER A 121 4.07 23.37 21.43
N LEU A 122 4.88 22.85 22.35
CA LEU A 122 4.85 21.43 22.72
C LEU A 122 3.52 21.07 23.39
N CYS A 123 3.13 19.79 23.31
CA CYS A 123 1.90 19.34 23.94
C CYS A 123 1.92 19.53 25.48
N PRO A 124 0.74 19.63 26.13
CA PRO A 124 0.64 19.85 27.58
C PRO A 124 1.41 18.82 28.44
N TYR A 125 1.52 17.58 27.97
CA TYR A 125 2.25 16.51 28.66
C TYR A 125 3.77 16.76 28.65
N CYS A 126 4.34 17.07 27.48
CA CYS A 126 5.74 17.44 27.35
C CYS A 126 6.05 18.70 28.15
N ARG A 127 5.20 19.73 28.02
CA ARG A 127 5.34 20.99 28.75
C ARG A 127 5.40 20.78 30.25
N LYS A 128 4.49 19.98 30.81
CA LYS A 128 4.50 19.64 32.23
C LYS A 128 5.82 18.98 32.66
N ASN A 129 6.30 18.00 31.91
CA ASN A 129 7.55 17.31 32.24
C ASN A 129 8.77 18.24 32.15
N ILE A 130 8.76 19.19 31.22
CA ILE A 130 9.77 20.23 31.10
C ILE A 130 9.67 21.22 32.26
N GLU A 131 8.49 21.74 32.56
CA GLU A 131 8.24 22.64 33.70
C GLU A 131 8.68 22.01 35.03
N ASP A 132 8.42 20.72 35.23
CA ASP A 132 8.86 19.97 36.41
C ASP A 132 10.40 19.86 36.45
N ALA A 133 11.06 19.67 35.31
CA ALA A 133 12.52 19.65 35.22
C ALA A 133 13.16 21.05 35.39
N LEU A 134 12.44 22.09 34.98
CA LEU A 134 12.88 23.49 35.12
C LEU A 134 12.68 24.00 36.54
N SER A 135 11.59 23.61 37.19
CA SER A 135 11.19 24.02 38.54
C SER A 135 12.17 23.51 39.61
N THR A 136 12.25 24.25 40.72
CA THR A 136 12.98 23.84 41.92
C THR A 136 11.99 23.62 43.06
N LYS A 137 12.44 23.07 44.20
CA LYS A 137 11.57 22.87 45.38
C LYS A 137 10.90 24.16 45.89
N THR A 138 11.42 25.32 45.51
CA THR A 138 10.99 26.65 46.00
C THR A 138 10.40 27.55 44.92
N GLU A 139 10.57 27.23 43.64
CA GLU A 139 10.16 28.08 42.51
C GLU A 139 9.59 27.23 41.39
N LYS A 140 8.33 27.50 41.02
CA LYS A 140 7.63 26.82 39.93
C LYS A 140 7.70 27.70 38.69
N ILE A 141 8.28 27.17 37.63
CA ILE A 141 8.47 27.89 36.36
C ILE A 141 7.37 27.46 35.40
N SER A 142 6.72 28.46 34.78
CA SER A 142 5.72 28.22 33.74
C SER A 142 6.31 28.53 32.37
N LEU A 143 6.08 27.66 31.40
CA LEU A 143 6.49 27.90 30.02
C LEU A 143 5.70 29.04 29.37
N ASP A 144 4.51 29.40 29.87
CA ASP A 144 3.73 30.54 29.35
C ASP A 144 4.35 31.89 29.75
N ASN A 145 5.20 31.93 30.78
CA ASN A 145 5.87 33.14 31.20
C ASN A 145 7.23 33.28 30.49
N SER A 146 7.22 33.79 29.26
CA SER A 146 8.45 34.01 28.47
C SER A 146 9.51 34.81 29.24
N SER A 147 9.10 35.75 30.10
CA SER A 147 10.04 36.57 30.88
C SER A 147 10.82 35.77 31.93
N GLU A 148 10.23 34.72 32.50
CA GLU A 148 10.91 33.79 33.42
C GLU A 148 11.95 32.95 32.67
N ILE A 149 11.59 32.42 31.49
CA ILE A 149 12.49 31.60 30.68
C ILE A 149 13.71 32.42 30.21
N VAL A 150 13.51 33.68 29.82
CA VAL A 150 14.61 34.59 29.43
C VAL A 150 15.58 34.81 30.59
N LYS A 151 15.08 35.02 31.82
CA LYS A 151 15.93 35.19 33.01
C LYS A 151 16.78 33.94 33.29
N MET A 152 16.30 32.77 32.89
CA MET A 152 16.98 31.49 33.06
C MET A 152 17.99 31.15 31.96
N ALA A 153 18.22 32.04 30.98
CA ALA A 153 18.98 31.73 29.76
C ALA A 153 20.33 31.01 29.97
N LYS A 154 21.06 31.34 31.04
CA LYS A 154 22.36 30.69 31.36
C LYS A 154 22.25 29.27 31.90
N THR A 155 21.12 28.92 32.53
CA THR A 155 20.91 27.65 33.24
C THR A 155 19.93 26.73 32.50
N LEU A 156 19.09 27.28 31.63
CA LEU A 156 18.08 26.54 30.89
C LEU A 156 18.65 25.34 30.12
N PRO A 157 19.75 25.44 29.34
CA PRO A 157 20.26 24.30 28.58
C PRO A 157 20.62 23.10 29.49
N SER A 158 21.34 23.36 30.59
CA SER A 158 21.72 22.33 31.56
C SER A 158 20.54 21.70 32.31
N LYS A 159 19.40 22.39 32.39
CA LYS A 159 18.18 21.83 32.97
C LYS A 159 17.43 20.98 31.95
N LEU A 160 17.37 21.42 30.70
CA LEU A 160 16.77 20.64 29.60
C LEU A 160 17.51 19.33 29.32
N GLU A 161 18.84 19.29 29.49
CA GLU A 161 19.65 18.06 29.40
C GLU A 161 19.18 16.91 30.31
N LYS A 162 18.48 17.25 31.41
CA LYS A 162 17.98 16.30 32.41
C LYS A 162 16.59 15.75 32.10
N VAL A 163 15.90 16.32 31.11
CA VAL A 163 14.57 15.84 30.70
C VAL A 163 14.72 14.38 30.24
N ALA A 164 13.85 13.51 30.76
CA ALA A 164 13.86 12.10 30.43
C ALA A 164 13.33 11.86 29.02
N VAL A 165 13.92 10.90 28.33
CA VAL A 165 13.54 10.50 26.96
C VAL A 165 13.39 8.99 26.87
N GLU A 166 12.53 8.57 25.95
CA GLU A 166 12.22 7.17 25.71
C GLU A 166 12.42 6.81 24.23
N LYS A 167 12.79 5.55 23.98
CA LYS A 167 12.86 5.05 22.61
C LYS A 167 11.45 4.98 22.05
N THR A 168 11.23 5.59 20.90
CA THR A 168 9.91 5.57 20.27
C THR A 168 9.63 4.19 19.71
N LEU A 169 8.50 3.59 20.09
CA LEU A 169 8.00 2.36 19.51
C LEU A 169 6.66 2.66 18.84
N VAL A 170 6.67 2.66 17.50
CA VAL A 170 5.48 2.97 16.72
C VAL A 170 4.71 1.69 16.45
N ARG A 171 3.39 1.76 16.66
CA ARG A 171 2.44 0.72 16.30
C ARG A 171 1.54 1.26 15.19
N ARG A 172 1.36 0.46 14.15
CA ARG A 172 0.46 0.79 13.05
C ARG A 172 -0.98 0.45 13.42
N THR A 173 -1.91 1.26 12.93
CA THR A 173 -3.35 0.93 12.95
C THR A 173 -3.89 0.92 11.54
N GLN A 174 -4.76 -0.05 11.26
CA GLN A 174 -5.65 0.02 10.11
C GLN A 174 -7.08 0.10 10.60
N ILE A 175 -7.81 1.04 10.02
CA ILE A 175 -9.22 1.20 10.24
C ILE A 175 -9.92 0.83 8.94
N ASP A 176 -10.71 -0.25 8.97
CA ASP A 176 -11.75 -0.50 7.96
C ASP A 176 -13.07 0.02 8.53
N PRO A 177 -13.64 1.10 7.97
CA PRO A 177 -14.85 1.71 8.50
C PRO A 177 -16.05 0.76 8.61
N ARG A 178 -16.07 -0.34 7.85
CA ARG A 178 -17.16 -1.33 7.92
C ARG A 178 -17.07 -2.20 9.17
N ASN A 179 -15.85 -2.50 9.60
CA ASN A 179 -15.59 -3.48 10.66
C ASN A 179 -15.22 -2.82 11.98
N ASP A 180 -14.75 -1.58 11.95
CA ASP A 180 -14.31 -0.84 13.13
C ASP A 180 -14.67 0.67 13.04
N PRO A 181 -15.98 1.00 12.93
CA PRO A 181 -16.42 2.39 12.94
C PRO A 181 -16.13 3.06 14.29
N GLU A 182 -16.17 2.32 15.39
CA GLU A 182 -15.92 2.84 16.75
C GLU A 182 -14.49 3.37 16.93
N SER A 183 -13.46 2.65 16.46
CA SER A 183 -12.09 3.17 16.57
C SER A 183 -11.86 4.42 15.71
N LEU A 184 -12.62 4.56 14.62
CA LEU A 184 -12.64 5.80 13.85
C LEU A 184 -13.33 6.92 14.65
N TYR A 185 -14.49 6.66 15.24
CA TYR A 185 -15.17 7.63 16.12
C TYR A 185 -14.28 8.05 17.30
N ILE A 186 -13.56 7.12 17.94
CA ILE A 186 -12.61 7.38 19.04
C ILE A 186 -11.45 8.26 18.57
N LEU A 187 -10.92 8.01 17.37
CA LEU A 187 -9.87 8.84 16.77
C LEU A 187 -10.37 10.27 16.47
N LEU A 188 -11.62 10.40 16.04
CA LEU A 188 -12.21 11.67 15.60
C LEU A 188 -12.81 12.51 16.72
N ALA A 189 -13.32 11.87 17.77
CA ALA A 189 -13.79 12.55 18.97
C ALA A 189 -12.64 13.26 19.70
N GLY A 190 -11.40 12.84 19.45
CA GLY A 190 -10.26 13.20 20.28
C GLY A 190 -10.38 12.57 21.67
N VAL A 191 -9.25 12.41 22.36
CA VAL A 191 -9.20 11.83 23.71
C VAL A 191 -10.10 12.58 24.72
N GLU A 192 -10.41 13.86 24.45
CA GLU A 192 -11.08 14.76 25.40
C GLU A 192 -12.62 14.75 25.34
N ASN A 193 -13.28 14.22 24.29
CA ASN A 193 -14.75 14.21 24.20
C ASN A 193 -15.41 12.84 24.38
N LEU A 194 -14.63 11.78 24.68
CA LEU A 194 -15.16 10.43 24.86
C LEU A 194 -16.16 10.31 26.02
N GLU A 195 -15.96 11.05 27.11
CA GLU A 195 -16.87 11.10 28.27
C GLU A 195 -18.23 11.72 27.90
N LYS A 196 -18.23 12.74 27.03
CA LYS A 196 -19.47 13.36 26.52
C LYS A 196 -20.17 12.52 25.46
N LEU A 197 -19.41 11.82 24.61
CA LEU A 197 -19.96 11.05 23.49
C LEU A 197 -20.64 9.75 23.92
N LEU A 198 -20.25 9.18 25.07
CA LEU A 198 -20.81 7.94 25.62
C LEU A 198 -21.85 8.15 26.73
N GLY A 199 -22.25 9.40 26.99
CA GLY A 199 -23.46 9.71 27.74
C GLY A 199 -23.43 9.38 29.24
N GLY A 200 -22.32 9.61 29.93
CA GLY A 200 -22.27 9.51 31.38
C GLY A 200 -21.08 10.22 32.01
N ASP A 201 -21.30 10.80 33.19
CA ASP A 201 -20.24 11.26 34.10
C ASP A 201 -19.40 10.04 34.54
N SER A 202 -18.45 9.66 33.70
CA SER A 202 -17.47 8.63 34.00
C SER A 202 -16.37 9.24 34.85
N THR A 203 -16.15 8.72 36.06
CA THR A 203 -14.92 9.00 36.84
C THR A 203 -13.72 8.23 36.30
N GLU A 204 -13.92 7.32 35.34
CA GLU A 204 -12.86 6.64 34.63
C GLU A 204 -12.41 7.52 33.46
N THR A 205 -11.39 8.35 33.73
CA THR A 205 -10.50 8.81 32.67
C THR A 205 -9.90 7.55 32.06
N PHE A 206 -10.19 7.28 30.78
CA PHE A 206 -9.51 6.19 30.07
C PHE A 206 -8.00 6.40 30.26
N SER A 207 -7.34 5.41 30.86
CA SER A 207 -5.91 5.46 31.05
C SER A 207 -5.26 5.81 29.71
N HIS A 208 -4.32 6.75 29.70
CA HIS A 208 -3.46 7.05 28.55
C HIS A 208 -2.65 5.82 28.10
N GLN A 209 -2.62 4.76 28.92
CA GLN A 209 -2.09 3.44 28.60
C GLN A 209 -3.11 2.49 27.95
N SER A 210 -4.37 2.93 27.78
CA SER A 210 -5.37 2.17 27.05
C SER A 210 -4.89 1.99 25.61
N HIS A 211 -4.71 0.73 25.24
CA HIS A 211 -3.98 0.31 24.05
C HIS A 211 -4.54 0.92 22.75
N LYS A 212 -5.84 1.27 22.72
CA LYS A 212 -6.49 1.90 21.56
C LYS A 212 -6.17 3.39 21.45
N VAL A 213 -6.26 4.17 22.53
CA VAL A 213 -6.00 5.63 22.52
C VAL A 213 -4.55 5.93 22.18
N GLY A 214 -3.61 5.21 22.82
CA GLY A 214 -2.18 5.38 22.57
C GLY A 214 -1.68 4.86 21.22
N THR A 215 -2.48 4.07 20.48
CA THR A 215 -2.15 3.62 19.11
C THR A 215 -2.78 4.55 18.06
N LEU A 216 -3.94 5.14 18.36
CA LEU A 216 -4.64 6.11 17.52
C LEU A 216 -4.01 7.52 17.57
N SER A 217 -3.34 7.88 18.67
CA SER A 217 -2.60 9.13 18.84
C SER A 217 -1.29 9.21 18.04
N GLN A 218 -0.81 8.09 17.47
CA GLN A 218 0.53 7.99 16.87
C GLN A 218 0.60 8.49 15.43
N GLY A 219 -0.53 8.84 14.80
CA GLY A 219 -0.55 9.44 13.45
C GLY A 219 -0.15 8.50 12.29
N PHE A 220 0.11 7.21 12.53
CA PHE A 220 0.43 6.20 11.49
C PHE A 220 -0.77 5.31 11.17
N MET A 221 -1.51 5.67 10.12
CA MET A 221 -2.83 5.06 9.88
C MET A 221 -3.13 4.82 8.40
N VAL A 222 -3.74 3.67 8.13
CA VAL A 222 -4.44 3.39 6.86
C VAL A 222 -5.94 3.44 7.10
N VAL A 223 -6.63 4.35 6.40
CA VAL A 223 -8.10 4.40 6.36
C VAL A 223 -8.55 3.77 5.05
N ASN A 224 -9.13 2.58 5.16
CA ASN A 224 -9.57 1.81 4.00
C ASN A 224 -10.94 2.29 3.51
N GLU A 225 -11.13 2.36 2.19
CA GLU A 225 -12.44 2.67 1.58
C GLU A 225 -13.16 3.89 2.21
N ILE A 226 -12.47 5.05 2.25
CA ILE A 226 -13.02 6.29 2.83
C ILE A 226 -14.38 6.67 2.23
N GLN A 227 -14.65 6.23 1.00
CA GLN A 227 -15.93 6.45 0.32
C GLN A 227 -17.11 5.69 0.93
N ARG A 228 -16.90 4.95 2.00
CA ARG A 228 -17.98 4.27 2.74
C ARG A 228 -18.26 4.92 4.08
N LEU A 229 -17.59 6.02 4.38
CA LEU A 229 -17.82 6.76 5.61
C LEU A 229 -19.15 7.51 5.57
N HIS A 230 -19.82 7.49 6.71
CA HIS A 230 -20.97 8.35 6.95
C HIS A 230 -20.54 9.82 6.93
N LEU A 231 -21.42 10.71 6.44
CA LEU A 231 -21.08 12.12 6.27
C LEU A 231 -20.63 12.80 7.57
N SER A 232 -21.30 12.50 8.68
CA SER A 232 -20.93 13.03 10.01
C SER A 232 -19.51 12.66 10.46
N LEU A 233 -18.99 11.51 10.00
CA LEU A 233 -17.62 11.07 10.24
C LEU A 233 -16.63 11.80 9.33
N LEU A 234 -17.04 12.07 8.09
CA LEU A 234 -16.27 12.88 7.14
C LEU A 234 -16.12 14.33 7.65
N GLU A 235 -17.17 14.93 8.19
CA GLU A 235 -17.12 16.25 8.83
C GLU A 235 -16.19 16.27 10.04
N SER A 236 -16.22 15.23 10.86
CA SER A 236 -15.31 15.09 12.02
C SER A 236 -13.85 14.94 11.57
N LEU A 237 -13.60 14.27 10.43
CA LEU A 237 -12.29 14.23 9.78
C LEU A 237 -11.83 15.62 9.32
N MET A 238 -12.72 16.56 9.00
CA MET A 238 -12.32 17.88 8.53
C MET A 238 -11.51 18.66 9.56
N GLY A 239 -11.88 18.59 10.85
CA GLY A 239 -11.13 19.23 11.94
C GLY A 239 -9.73 18.63 12.09
N PHE A 240 -9.59 17.33 11.83
CA PHE A 240 -8.33 16.60 11.80
C PHE A 240 -7.48 16.94 10.56
N LEU A 241 -8.12 17.22 9.42
CA LEU A 241 -7.47 17.43 8.13
C LEU A 241 -7.08 18.89 7.86
N GLU A 242 -7.55 19.86 8.64
CA GLU A 242 -7.33 21.30 8.42
C GLU A 242 -5.87 21.74 8.51
N ASP A 243 -5.09 21.14 9.39
CA ASP A 243 -3.71 21.56 9.61
C ASP A 243 -2.72 20.44 9.23
N PRO A 244 -1.83 20.62 8.23
CA PRO A 244 -0.75 19.69 7.93
C PRO A 244 0.29 19.60 9.07
N GLN A 245 0.17 20.42 10.12
CA GLN A 245 1.09 20.50 11.24
C GLN A 245 0.52 19.98 12.57
N GLY A 246 -0.67 19.37 12.65
CA GLY A 246 -1.10 18.88 13.97
C GLY A 246 -2.46 18.21 14.13
N ILE A 247 -2.54 17.32 15.13
CA ILE A 247 -3.78 16.99 15.81
C ILE A 247 -4.01 18.09 16.86
N LYS A 248 -5.11 18.85 16.76
CA LYS A 248 -5.41 19.95 17.70
C LYS A 248 -5.79 19.37 19.07
N TYR A 249 -4.89 19.44 20.05
CA TYR A 249 -5.20 19.21 21.46
C TYR A 249 -4.77 20.44 22.28
N ASN A 250 -5.60 21.48 22.30
CA ASN A 250 -5.57 22.50 23.34
C ASN A 250 -6.92 23.22 23.39
N LEU A 251 -7.55 23.29 24.57
CA LEU A 251 -8.70 24.14 24.92
C LEU A 251 -8.50 25.64 24.60
N SER A 252 -7.27 26.05 24.26
CA SER A 252 -6.84 27.43 23.95
C SER A 252 -6.70 27.72 22.45
N GLY A 253 -6.95 26.74 21.56
CA GLY A 253 -6.94 26.95 20.11
C GLY A 253 -5.56 26.95 19.45
N GLU A 254 -4.54 26.40 20.11
CA GLU A 254 -3.16 26.32 19.60
C GLU A 254 -2.85 24.97 18.95
N THR A 255 -1.96 24.98 17.96
CA THR A 255 -1.59 23.83 17.11
C THR A 255 -0.62 22.89 17.84
N VAL A 256 -0.93 21.59 17.90
CA VAL A 256 -0.04 20.56 18.49
C VAL A 256 0.47 19.63 17.41
N PHE A 257 1.80 19.48 17.31
CA PHE A 257 2.47 18.74 16.24
C PHE A 257 2.46 17.23 16.49
N VAL A 258 1.84 16.46 15.59
CA VAL A 258 1.99 15.00 15.54
C VAL A 258 2.65 14.62 14.23
N ASP A 259 3.87 14.13 14.34
CA ASP A 259 4.68 13.64 13.22
C ASP A 259 4.23 12.23 12.81
N GLY A 260 3.26 12.17 11.89
CA GLY A 260 2.60 10.95 11.42
C GLY A 260 2.41 10.86 9.91
N ALA A 261 1.96 9.70 9.44
CA ALA A 261 1.60 9.45 8.05
C ALA A 261 0.22 8.80 7.96
N ILE A 262 -0.72 9.45 7.26
CA ILE A 262 -2.08 8.94 7.07
C ILE A 262 -2.35 8.72 5.60
N ILE A 263 -2.72 7.48 5.26
CA ILE A 263 -3.03 7.09 3.90
C ILE A 263 -4.50 6.70 3.82
N PHE A 264 -5.26 7.46 3.06
CA PHE A 264 -6.64 7.15 2.72
C PHE A 264 -6.67 6.36 1.41
N THR A 265 -7.60 5.43 1.29
CA THR A 265 -7.83 4.71 0.03
C THR A 265 -9.29 4.84 -0.38
N SER A 266 -9.54 5.00 -1.67
CA SER A 266 -10.90 5.08 -2.22
C SER A 266 -11.04 4.40 -3.57
N ASN A 267 -12.10 3.61 -3.78
CA ASN A 267 -12.39 3.02 -5.10
C ASN A 267 -13.13 3.98 -6.04
N ALA A 268 -13.64 5.09 -5.51
CA ALA A 268 -14.39 6.10 -6.25
C ALA A 268 -13.79 7.50 -5.98
N PRO A 269 -13.96 8.47 -6.88
CA PRO A 269 -13.64 9.85 -6.56
C PRO A 269 -14.39 10.31 -5.30
N LEU A 270 -13.77 11.16 -4.50
CA LEU A 270 -14.48 11.80 -3.39
C LEU A 270 -15.63 12.69 -3.87
N THR A 271 -15.64 13.14 -5.12
CA THR A 271 -16.77 13.92 -5.68
C THR A 271 -18.09 13.16 -5.68
N VAL A 272 -18.09 11.82 -5.50
CA VAL A 272 -19.31 11.01 -5.34
C VAL A 272 -20.08 11.39 -4.07
N PHE A 273 -19.43 11.99 -3.07
CA PHE A 273 -20.08 12.53 -1.87
C PHE A 273 -20.78 13.88 -2.10
N GLY A 274 -20.76 14.43 -3.32
CA GLY A 274 -21.33 15.74 -3.60
C GLY A 274 -20.53 16.90 -2.97
N GLU A 275 -21.15 18.09 -2.91
CA GLU A 275 -20.53 19.33 -2.39
C GLU A 275 -19.99 19.19 -0.96
N GLU A 276 -20.59 18.29 -0.17
CA GLU A 276 -20.25 18.04 1.23
C GLU A 276 -18.82 17.48 1.42
N SER A 277 -18.22 16.90 0.38
CA SER A 277 -16.83 16.42 0.39
C SER A 277 -15.78 17.41 -0.11
N GLN A 278 -16.21 18.54 -0.68
CA GLN A 278 -15.31 19.57 -1.18
C GLN A 278 -14.28 20.01 -0.12
N PRO A 279 -14.63 20.14 1.17
CA PRO A 279 -13.65 20.46 2.20
C PRO A 279 -12.54 19.41 2.36
N ILE A 280 -12.84 18.13 2.18
CA ILE A 280 -11.86 17.03 2.28
C ILE A 280 -10.99 16.98 1.03
N ILE A 281 -11.61 17.12 -0.14
CA ILE A 281 -10.92 17.20 -1.44
C ILE A 281 -9.87 18.33 -1.43
N ASN A 282 -10.19 19.46 -0.80
CA ASN A 282 -9.28 20.59 -0.69
C ASN A 282 -8.12 20.37 0.30
N ARG A 283 -8.24 19.42 1.24
CA ARG A 283 -7.29 19.20 2.35
C ARG A 283 -6.38 17.99 2.16
N VAL A 284 -6.84 16.95 1.46
CA VAL A 284 -6.07 15.73 1.23
C VAL A 284 -5.59 15.69 -0.21
N PRO A 285 -4.26 15.70 -0.44
CA PRO A 285 -3.76 15.59 -1.80
C PRO A 285 -4.09 14.20 -2.35
N GLU A 286 -4.79 14.21 -3.47
CA GLU A 286 -5.21 12.99 -4.16
C GLU A 286 -4.15 12.53 -5.16
N VAL A 287 -3.94 11.22 -5.19
CA VAL A 287 -3.11 10.52 -6.17
C VAL A 287 -3.98 9.50 -6.88
N LEU A 288 -4.06 9.65 -8.21
CA LEU A 288 -4.73 8.70 -9.07
C LEU A 288 -3.89 7.43 -9.15
N TRP A 289 -4.41 6.36 -8.55
CA TRP A 289 -3.82 5.04 -8.56
C TRP A 289 -4.28 4.30 -9.82
N PRO A 290 -3.39 4.06 -10.79
CA PRO A 290 -3.72 3.47 -12.06
C PRO A 290 -4.06 2.00 -11.87
N ALA A 291 -4.62 1.45 -12.93
CA ALA A 291 -4.58 0.03 -13.14
C ALA A 291 -3.13 -0.46 -13.20
N ARG A 292 -2.85 -1.60 -12.55
CA ARG A 292 -1.59 -2.32 -12.70
C ARG A 292 -1.35 -2.63 -14.18
N ASP A 293 -0.10 -2.56 -14.62
CA ASP A 293 0.27 -2.96 -15.97
C ASP A 293 0.09 -4.47 -16.15
N VAL A 294 0.20 -4.94 -17.40
CA VAL A 294 0.03 -6.37 -17.72
C VAL A 294 1.08 -7.20 -17.01
N THR A 295 2.33 -6.72 -16.93
CA THR A 295 3.44 -7.44 -16.31
C THR A 295 3.19 -7.70 -14.83
N ASP A 296 2.76 -6.69 -14.08
CA ASP A 296 2.38 -6.82 -12.68
C ASP A 296 1.18 -7.78 -12.53
N ARG A 297 0.19 -7.73 -13.45
CA ARG A 297 -0.97 -8.65 -13.44
C ARG A 297 -0.58 -10.09 -13.66
N ILE A 298 0.35 -10.36 -14.56
CA ILE A 298 0.87 -11.71 -14.80
C ILE A 298 1.41 -12.30 -13.50
N GLU A 299 2.22 -11.53 -12.77
CA GLU A 299 2.76 -11.95 -11.47
C GLU A 299 1.66 -12.21 -10.43
N ILE A 300 0.64 -11.33 -10.35
CA ILE A 300 -0.47 -11.49 -9.39
C ILE A 300 -1.30 -12.74 -9.69
N VAL A 301 -1.64 -12.95 -10.95
CA VAL A 301 -2.42 -14.11 -11.36
C VAL A 301 -1.63 -15.39 -11.08
N ARG A 302 -0.32 -15.39 -11.36
CA ARG A 302 0.56 -16.51 -11.02
C ARG A 302 0.58 -16.78 -9.51
N ASP A 303 0.76 -15.74 -8.68
CA ASP A 303 0.75 -15.86 -7.22
C ASP A 303 -0.61 -16.41 -6.72
N MET A 304 -1.74 -15.95 -7.28
CA MET A 304 -3.09 -16.47 -6.95
C MET A 304 -3.25 -17.96 -7.28
N PHE A 305 -2.76 -18.39 -8.44
CA PHE A 305 -2.77 -19.81 -8.80
C PHE A 305 -1.95 -20.65 -7.81
N GLN A 306 -0.77 -20.17 -7.43
CA GLN A 306 0.07 -20.86 -6.45
C GLN A 306 -0.63 -21.00 -5.09
N ASP A 307 -1.27 -19.94 -4.60
CA ASP A 307 -2.02 -19.94 -3.34
C ASP A 307 -3.16 -20.98 -3.35
N HIS A 308 -3.96 -21.02 -4.42
CA HIS A 308 -5.07 -21.97 -4.55
C HIS A 308 -4.60 -23.42 -4.70
N MET A 309 -3.49 -23.64 -5.40
CA MET A 309 -2.90 -24.97 -5.57
C MET A 309 -2.37 -25.55 -4.24
N VAL A 310 -1.80 -24.72 -3.38
CA VAL A 310 -1.42 -25.12 -2.02
C VAL A 310 -2.66 -25.40 -1.17
N THR A 311 -3.66 -24.53 -1.26
CA THR A 311 -4.88 -24.63 -0.44
C THR A 311 -5.72 -25.86 -0.78
N SER A 312 -5.89 -26.19 -2.06
CA SER A 312 -6.71 -27.32 -2.53
C SER A 312 -6.20 -28.67 -2.04
N LYS A 313 -4.89 -28.83 -1.89
CA LYS A 313 -4.26 -30.10 -1.49
C LYS A 313 -4.39 -30.43 -0.02
N LEU A 314 -4.48 -29.40 0.81
CA LEU A 314 -4.24 -29.57 2.23
C LEU A 314 -5.54 -29.63 3.05
N ASN A 315 -6.72 -29.48 2.43
CA ASN A 315 -8.03 -29.40 3.12
C ASN A 315 -8.00 -28.44 4.34
N ILE A 316 -7.17 -27.39 4.30
CA ILE A 316 -6.94 -26.50 5.44
C ILE A 316 -7.94 -25.35 5.38
N THR A 317 -8.48 -24.97 6.53
CA THR A 317 -8.97 -23.61 6.74
C THR A 317 -7.88 -22.57 6.44
N PRO A 318 -8.15 -21.53 5.64
CA PRO A 318 -7.14 -20.59 5.15
C PRO A 318 -6.48 -19.84 6.32
N ASN A 319 -5.31 -20.31 6.76
CA ASN A 319 -4.45 -19.63 7.71
C ASN A 319 -3.16 -19.17 6.99
N PRO A 320 -2.93 -17.86 6.83
CA PRO A 320 -1.77 -17.32 6.09
C PRO A 320 -0.41 -17.79 6.61
N THR A 321 -0.29 -18.08 7.91
CA THR A 321 0.96 -18.57 8.50
C THR A 321 1.21 -20.04 8.16
N LEU A 322 0.16 -20.85 8.07
CA LEU A 322 0.26 -22.22 7.60
C LEU A 322 0.61 -22.26 6.11
N ILE A 323 -0.07 -21.46 5.28
CA ILE A 323 0.23 -21.36 3.83
C ILE A 323 1.71 -21.04 3.62
N ARG A 324 2.24 -20.03 4.31
CA ARG A 324 3.66 -19.65 4.21
C ARG A 324 4.62 -20.71 4.72
N MET A 325 4.24 -21.49 5.73
CA MET A 325 5.03 -22.63 6.20
C MET A 325 5.07 -23.74 5.12
N PHE A 326 3.96 -23.99 4.44
CA PHE A 326 3.86 -24.97 3.37
C PHE A 326 4.55 -24.54 2.08
N GLU A 327 4.51 -23.25 1.70
CA GLU A 327 5.35 -22.69 0.64
C GLU A 327 6.85 -22.97 0.88
N LEU A 328 7.28 -22.84 2.13
CA LEU A 328 8.66 -23.15 2.56
C LEU A 328 8.95 -24.66 2.66
N SER A 329 7.92 -25.50 2.69
CA SER A 329 8.04 -26.96 2.74
C SER A 329 8.32 -27.60 1.38
N GLY A 330 8.23 -26.81 0.30
CA GLY A 330 8.49 -27.23 -1.07
C GLY A 330 7.21 -27.54 -1.84
N THR A 331 7.12 -26.98 -3.05
CA THR A 331 6.10 -27.27 -4.05
C THR A 331 6.20 -28.73 -4.52
N ASN A 332 5.07 -29.40 -4.76
CA ASN A 332 5.08 -30.68 -5.46
C ASN A 332 5.57 -30.44 -6.89
N ASP A 333 6.68 -31.05 -7.30
CA ASP A 333 7.29 -30.84 -8.61
C ASP A 333 6.42 -31.26 -9.79
N LYS A 334 5.34 -31.99 -9.52
CA LYS A 334 4.37 -32.50 -10.50
C LYS A 334 3.24 -31.52 -10.84
N ASP A 335 3.05 -30.45 -10.07
CA ASP A 335 2.04 -29.45 -10.38
C ASP A 335 2.56 -28.45 -11.41
N LEU A 336 1.68 -28.01 -12.32
CA LEU A 336 1.99 -26.92 -13.23
C LEU A 336 0.75 -26.10 -13.59
N VAL A 337 0.90 -24.78 -13.50
CA VAL A 337 0.03 -23.85 -14.20
C VAL A 337 0.79 -23.32 -15.41
N SER A 338 0.26 -23.58 -16.60
CA SER A 338 0.88 -23.12 -17.85
C SER A 338 1.04 -21.60 -17.84
N ARG A 339 2.19 -21.15 -18.33
CA ARG A 339 2.49 -19.76 -18.59
C ARG A 339 1.49 -19.12 -19.52
N LEU A 340 1.09 -19.80 -20.58
CA LEU A 340 -0.01 -19.31 -21.43
C LEU A 340 -1.29 -19.10 -20.62
N ALA A 341 -1.60 -19.98 -19.67
CA ALA A 341 -2.84 -19.93 -18.90
C ALA A 341 -2.89 -18.70 -17.96
N TYR A 342 -1.84 -18.45 -17.18
CA TYR A 342 -1.82 -17.28 -16.29
C TYR A 342 -1.58 -15.96 -17.05
N GLU A 343 -0.79 -15.96 -18.13
CA GLU A 343 -0.61 -14.76 -18.95
C GLU A 343 -1.90 -14.41 -19.72
N PHE A 344 -2.64 -15.41 -20.20
CA PHE A 344 -3.96 -15.20 -20.82
C PHE A 344 -4.91 -14.47 -19.90
N LEU A 345 -5.08 -15.00 -18.71
CA LEU A 345 -6.01 -14.46 -17.74
C LEU A 345 -5.60 -13.03 -17.34
N ALA A 346 -4.30 -12.77 -17.21
CA ALA A 346 -3.77 -11.42 -16.98
C ALA A 346 -4.06 -10.45 -18.14
N HIS A 347 -3.96 -10.91 -19.40
CA HIS A 347 -4.31 -10.10 -20.58
C HIS A 347 -5.81 -9.81 -20.66
N VAL A 348 -6.67 -10.81 -20.43
CA VAL A 348 -8.14 -10.64 -20.39
C VAL A 348 -8.55 -9.67 -19.28
N ALA A 349 -8.00 -9.83 -18.06
CA ALA A 349 -8.24 -8.92 -16.94
C ALA A 349 -7.66 -7.53 -17.16
N ASN A 350 -6.57 -7.41 -17.91
CA ASN A 350 -6.07 -6.11 -18.30
C ASN A 350 -7.02 -5.47 -19.29
N GLU A 351 -7.51 -6.19 -20.28
CA GLU A 351 -8.42 -5.65 -21.29
C GLU A 351 -9.70 -5.05 -20.72
N SER A 352 -10.26 -5.67 -19.66
CA SER A 352 -11.46 -5.20 -18.94
C SER A 352 -11.33 -3.83 -18.27
N ILE A 353 -10.18 -3.17 -18.44
CA ILE A 353 -9.87 -1.86 -17.87
C ILE A 353 -9.78 -0.83 -19.00
N PRO A 354 -10.50 0.30 -18.88
CA PRO A 354 -10.41 1.38 -19.84
C PRO A 354 -8.98 1.92 -19.99
N ARG A 355 -8.60 2.30 -21.22
CA ARG A 355 -7.23 2.74 -21.54
C ARG A 355 -6.77 3.92 -20.68
N SER A 356 -7.66 4.86 -20.34
CA SER A 356 -7.31 6.02 -19.52
C SER A 356 -6.82 5.64 -18.11
N LEU A 357 -7.27 4.51 -17.55
CA LEU A 357 -6.77 3.99 -16.25
C LEU A 357 -5.44 3.25 -16.36
N LYS A 358 -5.05 2.83 -17.57
CA LYS A 358 -3.77 2.15 -17.87
C LYS A 358 -2.67 3.15 -18.21
N SER A 359 -3.03 4.19 -18.96
CA SER A 359 -2.08 5.16 -19.55
C SER A 359 -1.96 6.46 -18.77
N SER A 360 -2.76 6.66 -17.71
CA SER A 360 -2.71 7.89 -16.93
C SER A 360 -1.32 8.09 -16.33
N SER A 361 -0.65 9.17 -16.74
CA SER A 361 0.52 9.67 -16.04
C SER A 361 0.14 9.90 -14.57
N ALA A 362 1.04 9.59 -13.64
CA ALA A 362 0.82 9.70 -12.19
C ALA A 362 0.46 11.11 -11.69
N ARG A 363 0.36 12.10 -12.59
CA ARG A 363 0.13 13.51 -12.27
C ARG A 363 -1.35 13.85 -12.44
N SER A 364 -2.01 14.06 -11.30
CA SER A 364 -3.34 14.65 -11.17
C SER A 364 -3.43 16.13 -11.59
N GLU A 365 -2.38 16.70 -12.18
CA GLU A 365 -2.24 18.13 -12.44
C GLU A 365 -3.02 18.57 -13.70
N ASN A 366 -3.28 17.66 -14.64
CA ASN A 366 -4.07 17.98 -15.83
C ASN A 366 -5.55 17.67 -15.58
N ARG A 367 -6.40 18.70 -15.65
CA ARG A 367 -7.87 18.60 -15.52
C ARG A 367 -8.45 17.56 -16.49
N VAL A 368 -7.91 17.47 -17.71
CA VAL A 368 -8.35 16.52 -18.74
C VAL A 368 -8.06 15.08 -18.30
N ALA A 369 -6.84 14.81 -17.81
CA ALA A 369 -6.47 13.48 -17.34
C ALA A 369 -7.31 13.01 -16.14
N ARG A 370 -7.71 13.93 -15.25
CA ARG A 370 -8.64 13.65 -14.16
C ARG A 370 -10.03 13.29 -14.68
N THR A 371 -10.57 14.07 -15.61
CA THR A 371 -11.88 13.78 -16.22
C THR A 371 -11.90 12.42 -16.93
N ASP A 372 -10.85 12.11 -17.69
CA ASP A 372 -10.72 10.85 -18.42
C ASP A 372 -10.57 9.65 -17.48
N PHE A 373 -9.86 9.85 -16.37
CA PHE A 373 -9.70 8.84 -15.31
C PHE A 373 -11.03 8.58 -14.60
N TYR A 374 -11.78 9.62 -14.21
CA TYR A 374 -13.06 9.44 -13.53
C TYR A 374 -14.16 8.89 -14.43
N SER A 375 -14.23 9.34 -15.68
CA SER A 375 -15.17 8.78 -16.66
C SER A 375 -14.95 7.28 -16.85
N ALA A 376 -13.69 6.83 -16.81
CA ALA A 376 -13.37 5.42 -16.87
C ALA A 376 -13.60 4.65 -15.55
N LEU A 377 -13.44 5.29 -14.40
CA LEU A 377 -13.87 4.69 -13.14
C LEU A 377 -15.39 4.49 -13.12
N ASP A 378 -16.16 5.48 -13.57
CA ASP A 378 -17.62 5.37 -13.71
C ASP A 378 -18.01 4.27 -14.69
N GLU A 379 -17.24 4.06 -15.76
CA GLU A 379 -17.42 2.95 -16.69
C GLU A 379 -17.22 1.59 -16.01
N ILE A 380 -16.17 1.42 -15.20
CA ILE A 380 -15.92 0.20 -14.42
C ILE A 380 -17.02 -0.06 -13.39
N HIS A 381 -17.50 0.99 -12.74
CA HIS A 381 -18.53 0.88 -11.69
C HIS A 381 -19.95 0.80 -12.25
N ASN A 382 -20.14 0.83 -13.58
CA ASN A 382 -21.43 0.67 -14.23
C ASN A 382 -21.60 -0.76 -14.78
N PRO A 383 -22.33 -1.64 -14.07
CA PRO A 383 -22.47 -3.05 -14.45
C PRO A 383 -23.17 -3.25 -15.79
N GLN A 384 -23.89 -2.23 -16.29
CA GLN A 384 -24.65 -2.29 -17.54
C GLN A 384 -23.82 -1.89 -18.77
N ARG A 385 -22.66 -1.25 -18.59
CA ARG A 385 -21.87 -0.69 -19.71
C ARG A 385 -20.60 -1.47 -20.03
N SER A 386 -19.96 -2.09 -19.05
CA SER A 386 -18.71 -2.83 -19.26
C SER A 386 -18.56 -3.97 -18.24
N PRO A 387 -18.35 -5.22 -18.66
CA PRO A 387 -18.00 -6.30 -17.74
C PRO A 387 -16.54 -6.11 -17.27
N HIS A 388 -16.37 -5.35 -16.18
CA HIS A 388 -15.08 -5.23 -15.53
C HIS A 388 -14.77 -6.50 -14.73
N ILE A 389 -13.64 -7.14 -15.03
CA ILE A 389 -13.14 -8.26 -14.25
C ILE A 389 -12.21 -7.71 -13.16
N ASP A 390 -12.72 -7.62 -11.93
CA ASP A 390 -11.91 -7.22 -10.79
C ASP A 390 -11.03 -8.39 -10.30
N LEU A 391 -10.04 -8.09 -9.44
CA LEU A 391 -9.12 -9.10 -8.90
C LEU A 391 -9.85 -10.16 -8.05
N ARG A 392 -11.01 -9.82 -7.47
CA ARG A 392 -11.79 -10.76 -6.66
C ARG A 392 -12.49 -11.79 -7.53
N THR A 393 -13.07 -11.35 -8.64
CA THR A 393 -13.68 -12.20 -9.66
C THR A 393 -12.64 -13.13 -10.25
N LEU A 394 -11.44 -12.61 -10.57
CA LEU A 394 -10.31 -13.46 -10.99
C LEU A 394 -9.95 -14.50 -9.93
N ASN A 395 -9.82 -14.09 -8.67
CA ASN A 395 -9.44 -15.01 -7.60
C ASN A 395 -10.46 -16.15 -7.42
N ASN A 396 -11.76 -15.85 -7.58
CA ASN A 396 -12.81 -16.86 -7.56
C ASN A 396 -12.72 -17.80 -8.77
N ALA A 397 -12.57 -17.25 -9.98
CA ALA A 397 -12.42 -18.03 -11.19
C ALA A 397 -11.19 -18.96 -11.13
N ILE A 398 -10.06 -18.45 -10.62
CA ILE A 398 -8.84 -19.23 -10.40
C ILE A 398 -9.08 -20.36 -9.41
N GLY A 399 -9.74 -20.08 -8.28
CA GLY A 399 -10.09 -21.10 -7.30
C GLY A 399 -10.94 -22.22 -7.91
N GLU A 400 -11.95 -21.86 -8.70
CA GLU A 400 -12.80 -22.83 -9.41
C GLU A 400 -12.03 -23.63 -10.47
N ILE A 401 -11.14 -22.99 -11.24
CA ILE A 401 -10.26 -23.67 -12.20
C ILE A 401 -9.39 -24.71 -11.48
N VAL A 402 -8.78 -24.34 -10.35
CA VAL A 402 -7.90 -25.25 -9.59
C VAL A 402 -8.70 -26.40 -8.99
N ILE A 403 -9.88 -26.14 -8.43
CA ILE A 403 -10.76 -27.18 -7.88
C ILE A 403 -11.26 -28.13 -8.97
N GLY A 404 -11.64 -27.60 -10.13
CA GLY A 404 -12.14 -28.37 -11.27
C GLY A 404 -11.05 -29.08 -12.08
N SER A 405 -9.78 -28.72 -11.89
CA SER A 405 -8.64 -29.40 -12.51
C SER A 405 -8.31 -30.66 -11.69
N GLU A 406 -9.01 -31.75 -12.00
CA GLU A 406 -8.78 -33.05 -11.34
C GLU A 406 -7.31 -33.48 -11.47
N ALA A 407 -6.73 -33.95 -10.35
CA ALA A 407 -5.43 -34.61 -10.39
C ALA A 407 -5.57 -35.92 -11.18
N SER A 408 -4.77 -36.09 -12.22
CA SER A 408 -4.76 -37.33 -13.01
C SER A 408 -4.41 -38.53 -12.14
N GLU A 409 -5.19 -39.62 -12.25
CA GLU A 409 -4.95 -40.89 -11.56
C GLU A 409 -3.54 -41.46 -11.85
N GLU A 410 -2.92 -41.11 -12.98
CA GLU A 410 -1.60 -41.59 -13.39
C GLU A 410 -0.42 -40.74 -12.87
N PHE A 411 -0.67 -39.50 -12.45
CA PHE A 411 0.41 -38.52 -12.23
C PHE A 411 0.37 -37.78 -10.88
N GLU A 412 -0.76 -37.80 -10.15
CA GLU A 412 -0.90 -37.14 -8.84
C GLU A 412 -0.49 -35.65 -8.82
N GLY A 413 -0.72 -34.94 -9.93
CA GLY A 413 -0.42 -33.51 -10.08
C GLY A 413 -1.56 -32.78 -10.78
N ILE A 414 -1.77 -31.53 -10.41
CA ILE A 414 -2.77 -30.66 -11.06
C ILE A 414 -2.07 -29.91 -12.20
N ILE A 415 -2.63 -30.00 -13.41
CA ILE A 415 -2.13 -29.31 -14.61
C ILE A 415 -3.21 -28.36 -15.13
N VAL A 416 -2.95 -27.07 -15.05
CA VAL A 416 -3.85 -26.04 -15.59
C VAL A 416 -3.33 -25.57 -16.94
N SER A 417 -4.09 -25.85 -18.00
CA SER A 417 -3.80 -25.40 -19.37
C SER A 417 -4.63 -24.17 -19.77
N LEU A 418 -4.24 -23.52 -20.87
CA LEU A 418 -5.01 -22.41 -21.45
C LEU A 418 -6.45 -22.79 -21.76
N ASP A 419 -6.69 -23.98 -22.31
CA ASP A 419 -8.04 -24.45 -22.64
C ASP A 419 -8.91 -24.63 -21.40
N THR A 420 -8.30 -25.03 -20.28
CA THR A 420 -8.99 -25.17 -18.99
C THR A 420 -9.44 -23.80 -18.46
N VAL A 421 -8.54 -22.80 -18.51
CA VAL A 421 -8.88 -21.42 -18.16
C VAL A 421 -9.95 -20.86 -19.09
N ARG A 422 -9.82 -21.05 -20.42
CA ARG A 422 -10.80 -20.54 -21.39
C ARG A 422 -12.22 -21.06 -21.11
N LYS A 423 -12.37 -22.36 -20.89
CA LYS A 423 -13.66 -22.97 -20.57
C LYS A 423 -14.26 -22.42 -19.28
N ALA A 424 -13.42 -22.19 -18.26
CA ALA A 424 -13.89 -21.58 -17.02
C ALA A 424 -14.36 -20.13 -17.24
N LEU A 425 -13.66 -19.32 -18.03
CA LEU A 425 -14.08 -17.94 -18.31
C LEU A 425 -15.41 -17.85 -19.09
N GLU A 426 -15.72 -18.85 -19.92
CA GLU A 426 -17.02 -18.96 -20.59
C GLU A 426 -18.18 -19.13 -19.59
N LEU A 427 -17.93 -19.68 -18.40
CA LEU A 427 -18.92 -19.82 -17.31
C LEU A 427 -19.13 -18.53 -16.51
N TYR A 428 -18.19 -17.57 -16.58
CA TYR A 428 -18.24 -16.29 -15.86
C TYR A 428 -18.89 -15.16 -16.68
N ASP A 429 -19.60 -15.49 -17.77
CA ASP A 429 -20.23 -14.53 -18.70
C ASP A 429 -19.26 -13.44 -19.21
N ILE A 430 -17.97 -13.77 -19.30
CA ILE A 430 -16.95 -12.85 -19.82
C ILE A 430 -17.17 -12.68 -21.33
N SER A 431 -17.15 -11.43 -21.80
CA SER A 431 -17.37 -11.08 -23.21
C SER A 431 -16.44 -11.89 -24.14
N PRO A 432 -16.98 -12.58 -25.17
CA PRO A 432 -16.18 -13.30 -26.16
C PRO A 432 -15.14 -12.43 -26.84
N THR A 433 -15.43 -11.13 -27.00
CA THR A 433 -14.49 -10.15 -27.57
C THR A 433 -13.23 -10.03 -26.71
N MET A 434 -13.38 -10.02 -25.38
CA MET A 434 -12.25 -9.93 -24.46
C MET A 434 -11.42 -11.22 -24.42
N ILE A 435 -12.10 -12.36 -24.47
CA ILE A 435 -11.43 -13.67 -24.61
C ILE A 435 -10.60 -13.70 -25.89
N ASN A 436 -11.17 -13.28 -27.03
CA ASN A 436 -10.47 -13.27 -28.31
C ASN A 436 -9.27 -12.33 -28.33
N ASN A 437 -9.41 -11.12 -27.78
CA ASN A 437 -8.34 -10.15 -27.70
C ASN A 437 -7.20 -10.62 -26.77
N GLY A 438 -7.53 -11.24 -25.63
CA GLY A 438 -6.55 -11.92 -24.78
C GLY A 438 -5.78 -13.03 -25.50
N LEU A 439 -6.48 -13.88 -26.27
CA LEU A 439 -5.84 -14.92 -27.09
C LEU A 439 -4.90 -14.34 -28.15
N GLN A 440 -5.30 -13.25 -28.82
CA GLN A 440 -4.44 -12.58 -29.80
C GLN A 440 -3.19 -11.97 -29.14
N ALA A 441 -3.32 -11.38 -27.96
CA ALA A 441 -2.18 -10.81 -27.23
C ALA A 441 -1.12 -11.87 -26.91
N ILE A 442 -1.54 -13.04 -26.42
CA ILE A 442 -0.61 -14.15 -26.17
C ILE A 442 -0.04 -14.70 -27.47
N LYS A 443 -0.87 -14.84 -28.51
CA LYS A 443 -0.39 -15.32 -29.82
C LYS A 443 0.73 -14.44 -30.36
N LEU A 444 0.59 -13.11 -30.24
CA LEU A 444 1.64 -12.16 -30.59
C LEU A 444 2.87 -12.29 -29.70
N GLN A 445 2.68 -12.46 -28.40
CA GLN A 445 3.79 -12.64 -27.44
C GLN A 445 4.57 -13.92 -27.74
N LEU A 446 3.89 -15.05 -27.90
CA LEU A 446 4.49 -16.34 -28.27
C LEU A 446 5.26 -16.23 -29.58
N ARG A 447 4.70 -15.57 -30.61
CA ARG A 447 5.38 -15.32 -31.88
C ARG A 447 6.62 -14.43 -31.72
N ASN A 448 6.56 -13.41 -30.87
CA ASN A 448 7.69 -12.53 -30.61
C ASN A 448 8.81 -13.26 -29.86
N THR A 449 8.48 -14.09 -28.87
CA THR A 449 9.47 -14.93 -28.18
C THR A 449 10.14 -15.92 -29.13
N ILE A 450 9.40 -16.49 -30.08
CA ILE A 450 9.97 -17.32 -31.16
C ILE A 450 10.89 -16.48 -32.08
N ARG A 451 10.59 -15.19 -32.27
CA ARG A 451 11.36 -14.25 -33.12
C ARG A 451 12.60 -13.65 -32.46
N GLU A 452 12.68 -13.58 -31.13
CA GLU A 452 13.80 -12.95 -30.41
C GLU A 452 15.18 -13.60 -30.67
N GLY A 453 15.25 -14.65 -31.48
CA GLY A 453 16.48 -15.12 -32.12
C GLY A 453 17.05 -14.25 -33.27
N LYS A 454 16.28 -13.33 -33.92
CA LYS A 454 16.80 -12.45 -35.01
C LYS A 454 16.05 -11.11 -35.11
N THR A 455 16.81 -10.01 -35.21
CA THR A 455 16.37 -8.62 -35.37
C THR A 455 15.73 -8.28 -36.73
N ALA A 456 14.71 -7.40 -36.67
CA ALA A 456 14.10 -6.52 -37.70
C ALA A 456 13.70 -7.14 -39.06
N VAL A 457 12.41 -7.00 -39.41
CA VAL A 457 11.75 -7.79 -40.46
C VAL A 457 11.20 -6.85 -41.56
N SER A 458 11.57 -7.10 -42.82
CA SER A 458 10.94 -6.53 -44.01
C SER A 458 9.62 -7.28 -44.31
N VAL A 459 8.75 -6.74 -45.17
CA VAL A 459 7.44 -7.37 -45.48
C VAL A 459 7.59 -8.80 -46.04
N ASP A 460 8.67 -9.08 -46.78
CA ASP A 460 8.92 -10.40 -47.37
C ASP A 460 9.30 -11.46 -46.32
N ASP A 461 10.06 -11.06 -45.30
CA ASP A 461 10.46 -11.93 -44.17
C ASP A 461 9.24 -12.36 -43.33
N VAL A 462 8.22 -11.50 -43.20
CA VAL A 462 6.95 -11.85 -42.50
C VAL A 462 6.23 -12.99 -43.22
N THR A 463 6.23 -12.98 -44.55
CA THR A 463 5.49 -13.93 -45.38
C THR A 463 6.14 -15.31 -45.36
N GLU A 464 7.47 -15.36 -45.46
CA GLU A 464 8.25 -16.61 -45.39
C GLU A 464 8.24 -17.23 -43.97
N GLU A 465 8.23 -16.40 -42.92
CA GLU A 465 8.07 -16.84 -41.53
C GLU A 465 6.67 -17.40 -41.25
N MET A 466 5.63 -16.80 -41.83
CA MET A 466 4.25 -17.30 -41.69
C MET A 466 4.08 -18.70 -42.29
N ASP A 467 4.79 -19.01 -43.36
CA ASP A 467 4.76 -20.36 -43.96
C ASP A 467 5.60 -21.37 -43.15
N LYS A 468 6.65 -20.93 -42.44
CA LYS A 468 7.37 -21.75 -41.44
C LYS A 468 6.50 -22.07 -40.22
N LEU A 469 5.69 -21.12 -39.74
CA LEU A 469 4.77 -21.35 -38.61
C LEU A 469 3.62 -22.30 -38.98
N LYS A 470 3.18 -22.33 -40.24
CA LYS A 470 2.18 -23.31 -40.74
C LYS A 470 2.73 -24.74 -40.86
N SER A 471 4.04 -24.92 -40.83
CA SER A 471 4.73 -26.20 -41.07
C SER A 471 5.59 -26.65 -39.88
N LEU A 472 5.29 -26.17 -38.66
CA LEU A 472 5.97 -26.60 -37.44
C LEU A 472 5.85 -28.11 -37.25
N SER A 473 6.98 -28.79 -37.15
CA SER A 473 7.02 -30.20 -36.78
C SER A 473 6.71 -30.38 -35.29
N ASP A 474 6.30 -31.58 -34.87
CA ASP A 474 6.08 -31.89 -33.46
C ASP A 474 7.34 -31.70 -32.61
N GLU A 475 8.53 -31.88 -33.19
CA GLU A 475 9.83 -31.62 -32.55
C GLU A 475 10.08 -30.11 -32.33
N ASP A 476 9.71 -29.26 -33.29
CA ASP A 476 9.84 -27.82 -33.16
C ASP A 476 8.84 -27.27 -32.13
N LEU A 477 7.62 -27.82 -32.12
CA LEU A 477 6.62 -27.50 -31.10
C LEU A 477 7.09 -27.93 -29.70
N LYS A 478 7.69 -29.12 -29.56
CA LYS A 478 8.25 -29.59 -28.29
C LYS A 478 9.31 -28.64 -27.76
N LYS A 479 10.23 -28.18 -28.62
CA LYS A 479 11.25 -27.18 -28.23
C LYS A 479 10.62 -25.88 -27.72
N ILE A 480 9.64 -25.34 -28.46
CA ILE A 480 8.96 -24.09 -28.07
C ILE A 480 8.27 -24.24 -26.71
N VAL A 481 7.53 -25.34 -26.50
CA VAL A 481 6.84 -25.57 -25.22
C VAL A 481 7.84 -25.74 -24.08
N TYR A 482 8.91 -26.51 -24.28
CA TYR A 482 9.93 -26.73 -23.26
C TYR A 482 10.66 -25.44 -22.86
N GLU A 483 10.96 -24.58 -23.82
CA GLU A 483 11.60 -23.30 -23.59
C GLU A 483 10.66 -22.30 -22.91
N PHE A 484 9.42 -22.19 -23.39
CA PHE A 484 8.46 -21.19 -22.92
C PHE A 484 7.90 -21.51 -21.52
N GLU A 485 7.68 -22.79 -21.23
CA GLU A 485 7.17 -23.28 -19.93
C GLU A 485 8.29 -23.72 -18.97
N HIS A 486 9.56 -23.57 -19.38
CA HIS A 486 10.73 -23.99 -18.61
C HIS A 486 10.72 -25.48 -18.19
N LEU A 487 10.17 -26.36 -19.02
CA LEU A 487 10.04 -27.79 -18.71
C LEU A 487 11.37 -28.55 -18.66
N ALA A 488 12.46 -27.95 -19.18
CA ALA A 488 13.80 -28.52 -19.10
C ALA A 488 14.32 -28.65 -17.66
N GLU A 489 13.74 -27.90 -16.71
CA GLU A 489 14.08 -27.97 -15.28
C GLU A 489 13.37 -29.12 -14.56
N LYS A 490 12.39 -29.76 -15.21
CA LYS A 490 11.60 -30.87 -14.65
C LYS A 490 12.24 -32.22 -15.00
N GLU A 491 11.91 -33.25 -14.20
CA GLU A 491 12.27 -34.63 -14.54
C GLU A 491 11.73 -35.01 -15.92
N ALA A 492 12.52 -35.73 -16.74
CA ALA A 492 12.19 -35.98 -18.15
C ALA A 492 10.78 -36.57 -18.36
N LYS A 493 10.37 -37.55 -17.53
CA LYS A 493 9.02 -38.14 -17.60
C LYS A 493 7.91 -37.14 -17.24
N VAL A 494 8.19 -36.25 -16.29
CA VAL A 494 7.27 -35.20 -15.85
C VAL A 494 7.12 -34.15 -16.95
N GLY A 495 8.24 -33.71 -17.54
CA GLY A 495 8.24 -32.77 -18.66
C GLY A 495 7.51 -33.29 -19.90
N GLU A 496 7.64 -34.58 -20.22
CA GLU A 496 6.94 -35.20 -21.35
C GLU A 496 5.42 -35.31 -21.12
N TYR A 497 5.00 -35.73 -19.92
CA TYR A 497 3.59 -35.79 -19.58
C TYR A 497 2.92 -34.41 -19.63
N ILE A 498 3.58 -33.39 -19.07
CA ILE A 498 3.13 -32.01 -19.13
C ILE A 498 3.03 -31.53 -20.59
N PHE A 499 4.05 -31.80 -21.41
CA PHE A 499 4.06 -31.41 -22.82
C PHE A 499 2.83 -31.96 -23.56
N GLU A 500 2.50 -33.23 -23.40
CA GLU A 500 1.32 -33.83 -24.05
C GLU A 500 0.00 -33.15 -23.64
N LYS A 501 -0.10 -32.68 -22.38
CA LYS A 501 -1.27 -31.95 -21.89
C LYS A 501 -1.35 -30.50 -22.39
N LEU A 502 -0.20 -29.85 -22.61
CA LEU A 502 -0.14 -28.46 -23.10
C LEU A 502 -0.17 -28.37 -24.63
N LYS A 503 0.29 -29.40 -25.33
CA LYS A 503 0.40 -29.47 -26.80
C LYS A 503 -0.86 -28.97 -27.53
N PRO A 504 -2.11 -29.38 -27.17
CA PRO A 504 -3.31 -28.91 -27.85
C PRO A 504 -3.49 -27.39 -27.81
N SER A 505 -3.21 -26.75 -26.67
CA SER A 505 -3.36 -25.30 -26.50
C SER A 505 -2.36 -24.52 -27.37
N TYR A 506 -1.12 -25.00 -27.45
CA TYR A 506 -0.08 -24.40 -28.31
C TYR A 506 -0.38 -24.60 -29.80
N GLN A 507 -0.81 -25.79 -30.20
CA GLN A 507 -1.22 -26.08 -31.57
C GLN A 507 -2.37 -25.18 -31.98
N ALA A 508 -3.42 -25.07 -31.16
CA ALA A 508 -4.58 -24.23 -31.46
C ALA A 508 -4.19 -22.75 -31.63
N LEU A 509 -3.30 -22.20 -30.80
CA LEU A 509 -2.85 -20.81 -30.92
C LEU A 509 -2.02 -20.56 -32.19
N LEU A 510 -1.18 -21.51 -32.57
CA LEU A 510 -0.24 -21.37 -33.68
C LEU A 510 -0.85 -21.75 -35.04
N GLN A 511 -1.81 -22.68 -35.09
CA GLN A 511 -2.38 -23.22 -36.33
C GLN A 511 -3.45 -22.34 -37.00
N VAL A 512 -4.06 -21.36 -36.31
CA VAL A 512 -5.15 -20.59 -36.92
C VAL A 512 -4.61 -19.55 -37.91
N SER A 513 -4.86 -19.84 -39.19
CA SER A 513 -4.88 -18.94 -40.35
C SER A 513 -5.77 -17.72 -40.09
N TYR A 514 -5.29 -16.55 -40.49
CA TYR A 514 -5.99 -15.26 -40.50
C TYR A 514 -7.53 -15.35 -40.55
N MET A 515 -8.19 -14.67 -39.61
CA MET A 515 -9.35 -13.84 -39.95
C MET A 515 -8.98 -12.40 -39.61
#